data_AF-A0A502TIJ1-F1
#
_entry.id   AF-A0A502TIJ1-F1
#
_cell.length_a   1.000
_cell.length_b   1.000
_cell.length_c   1.000
_cell.angle_alpha   90.00
_cell.angle_beta   90.00
_cell.angle_gamma   90.00
#
_symmetry.space_group_name_H-M   'P 1'
#
loop_
_entity.id
_entity.type
_entity.pdbx_description
1 polymer ?
#
loop_
_entity_poly.entity_id
_entity_poly.type
_entity_poly.pdbx_seq_one_letter_code
_entity_poly.pdbx_strand_id
1 'polypeptide(L)'
;MSTYLERQSRFEFKRDPSNDMLIGPDTCHYDTEQEAMYFSLKASCGCGNPCGVHGFLIECLRQFETEAWPKPGVEGIKKVLLAHPDIAAEFIAHYLSSEDFTEHGGSVYGSWITDRGKQFLEIGPMIDRDEEAI
;
A
#
# COMPACT_ATOMS: atom_id res chain seq x y z
N MET A 1 -6.42 23.34 -15.42
CA MET A 1 -5.77 23.48 -14.09
C MET A 1 -6.15 22.25 -13.29
N SER A 2 -5.17 21.37 -13.03
CA SER A 2 -5.37 20.08 -12.37
C SER A 2 -5.62 20.29 -10.87
N THR A 3 -6.79 19.86 -10.40
CA THR A 3 -7.28 19.96 -9.02
C THR A 3 -6.51 19.09 -8.02
N TYR A 4 -5.48 18.37 -8.47
CA TYR A 4 -4.66 17.51 -7.61
C TYR A 4 -3.70 18.28 -6.69
N LEU A 5 -3.35 19.53 -7.02
CA LEU A 5 -2.44 20.34 -6.19
C LEU A 5 -3.14 20.98 -4.98
N GLU A 6 -4.47 21.04 -4.94
CA GLU A 6 -5.23 21.69 -3.85
C GLU A 6 -5.56 20.77 -2.66
N ARG A 7 -5.31 19.45 -2.77
CA ARG A 7 -5.39 18.50 -1.63
C ARG A 7 -4.07 18.31 -0.88
N GLN A 8 -3.04 19.09 -1.20
CA GLN A 8 -1.85 19.19 -0.36
C GLN A 8 -2.07 20.19 0.79
N SER A 9 -3.00 19.90 1.70
CA SER A 9 -2.67 20.23 3.09
C SER A 9 -1.54 19.28 3.45
N ARG A 10 -0.29 19.65 3.14
CA ARG A 10 0.88 18.90 3.62
C ARG A 10 0.68 18.77 5.13
N PHE A 11 0.70 17.55 5.64
CA PHE A 11 0.65 17.34 7.08
C PHE A 11 1.82 18.12 7.68
N GLU A 12 1.54 19.11 8.54
CA GLU A 12 2.58 19.77 9.30
C GLU A 12 2.97 18.85 10.46
N PHE A 13 4.12 18.19 10.33
CA PHE A 13 4.63 17.32 11.38
C PHE A 13 5.18 18.14 12.54
N LYS A 14 4.82 17.74 13.76
CA LYS A 14 5.43 18.29 14.99
C LYS A 14 6.68 17.48 15.32
N ARG A 15 7.63 18.08 16.04
CA ARG A 15 8.76 17.35 16.63
C ARG A 15 8.56 17.18 18.12
N ASP A 16 8.96 16.02 18.64
CA ASP A 16 8.96 15.75 20.06
C ASP A 16 10.15 16.48 20.73
N PRO A 17 9.91 17.32 21.74
CA PRO A 17 10.97 18.10 22.39
C PRO A 17 11.99 17.25 23.17
N SER A 18 11.71 15.97 23.44
CA SER A 18 12.57 15.08 24.23
C SER A 18 13.60 14.31 23.40
N ASN A 19 13.30 14.03 22.13
CA ASN A 19 14.14 13.22 21.25
C ASN A 19 14.28 13.76 19.82
N ASP A 20 13.66 14.90 19.51
CA ASP A 20 13.67 15.59 18.21
C ASP A 20 13.06 14.80 17.04
N MET A 21 12.41 13.66 17.30
CA MET A 21 11.75 12.85 16.26
C MET A 21 10.44 13.51 15.81
N LEU A 22 10.03 13.23 14.57
CA LEU A 22 8.75 13.70 14.02
C LEU A 22 7.60 12.89 14.60
N ILE A 23 6.50 13.56 14.98
CA ILE A 23 5.27 12.91 15.45
C ILE A 23 4.28 12.88 14.29
N GLY A 24 3.92 11.68 13.85
CA GLY A 24 2.94 11.46 12.80
C GLY A 24 1.48 11.67 13.27
N PRO A 25 0.54 11.82 12.32
CA PRO A 25 -0.91 11.81 12.57
C PRO A 25 -1.43 10.63 13.41
N ASP A 26 -0.74 9.49 13.36
CA ASP A 26 -0.99 8.27 14.14
C ASP A 26 -0.38 8.29 15.54
N THR A 27 0.21 9.42 15.95
CA THR A 27 0.92 9.64 17.23
C THR A 27 2.22 8.83 17.40
N CYS A 28 2.73 8.22 16.33
CA CYS A 28 4.02 7.52 16.33
C CYS A 28 5.19 8.47 16.03
N HIS A 29 6.40 8.05 16.39
CA HIS A 29 7.65 8.80 16.18
C HIS A 29 8.41 8.29 14.96
N TYR A 30 8.92 9.23 14.15
CA TYR A 30 9.56 8.96 12.86
C TYR A 30 10.83 9.79 12.68
N ASP A 31 11.79 9.25 11.93
CA ASP A 31 13.04 9.95 11.65
C ASP A 31 12.89 10.97 10.51
N THR A 32 11.98 10.69 9.56
CA THR A 32 11.79 11.51 8.35
C THR A 32 10.31 11.77 8.03
N GLU A 33 10.03 12.88 7.33
CA GLU A 33 8.67 13.20 6.90
C GLU A 33 8.14 12.16 5.90
N GLN A 34 9.01 11.60 5.04
CA GLN A 34 8.65 10.57 4.09
C GLN A 34 8.13 9.31 4.79
N GLU A 35 8.80 8.91 5.86
CA GLU A 35 8.40 7.78 6.69
C GLU A 35 7.07 8.04 7.40
N ALA A 36 6.96 9.20 8.05
CA ALA A 36 5.75 9.61 8.75
C ALA A 36 4.54 9.69 7.78
N MET A 37 4.72 10.26 6.59
CA MET A 37 3.70 10.29 5.54
C MET A 37 3.33 8.88 5.05
N TYR A 38 4.32 8.03 4.79
CA TYR A 38 4.08 6.67 4.28
C TYR A 38 3.22 5.85 5.26
N PHE A 39 3.60 5.82 6.54
CA PHE A 39 2.86 5.06 7.54
C PHE A 39 1.49 5.66 7.85
N SER A 40 1.38 6.99 7.87
CA SER A 40 0.09 7.66 8.07
C SER A 40 -0.91 7.44 6.93
N LEU A 41 -0.42 7.37 5.68
CA LEU A 41 -1.29 7.17 4.52
C LEU A 41 -1.67 5.69 4.30
N LYS A 42 -0.77 4.76 4.65
CA LYS A 42 -0.93 3.34 4.34
C LYS A 42 -1.42 2.49 5.50
N ALA A 43 -1.44 3.03 6.73
CA ALA A 43 -1.77 2.30 7.95
C ALA A 43 -1.02 0.95 8.04
N SER A 44 0.29 0.97 7.75
CA SER A 44 1.15 -0.21 7.77
C SER A 44 1.89 -0.33 9.10
N CYS A 45 2.13 -1.55 9.59
CA CYS A 45 2.81 -1.82 10.86
C CYS A 45 4.35 -1.72 10.82
N GLY A 46 4.95 -1.36 9.68
CA GLY A 46 6.41 -1.20 9.54
C GLY A 46 7.24 -2.48 9.53
N CYS A 47 6.63 -3.66 9.70
CA CYS A 47 7.33 -4.94 9.62
C CYS A 47 7.70 -5.29 8.17
N GLY A 48 8.76 -6.11 7.99
CA GLY A 48 9.22 -6.54 6.67
C GLY A 48 10.21 -5.57 6.05
N ASN A 49 10.01 -5.23 4.77
CA ASN A 49 10.78 -4.30 3.97
C ASN A 49 9.94 -3.08 3.55
N PRO A 50 9.53 -2.21 4.51
CA PRO A 50 8.66 -1.06 4.22
C PRO A 50 9.29 -0.09 3.20
N CYS A 51 10.62 0.07 3.22
CA CYS A 51 11.34 0.92 2.25
C CYS A 51 11.23 0.38 0.82
N GLY A 52 11.46 -0.92 0.63
CA GLY A 52 11.31 -1.57 -0.68
C GLY A 52 9.89 -1.49 -1.20
N VAL A 53 8.91 -1.75 -0.32
CA VAL A 53 7.49 -1.65 -0.66
C VAL A 53 7.07 -0.21 -1.00
N HIS A 54 7.59 0.79 -0.30
CA HIS A 54 7.33 2.20 -0.62
C HIS A 54 7.90 2.57 -1.99
N GLY A 55 9.15 2.18 -2.29
CA GLY A 55 9.77 2.40 -3.60
C GLY A 55 8.98 1.73 -4.73
N PHE A 56 8.58 0.48 -4.54
CA PHE A 56 7.74 -0.27 -5.46
C PHE A 56 6.39 0.42 -5.74
N LEU A 57 5.73 0.97 -4.71
CA LEU A 57 4.46 1.68 -4.88
C LEU A 57 4.63 2.95 -5.73
N ILE A 58 5.71 3.71 -5.52
CA ILE A 58 6.02 4.88 -6.34
C ILE A 58 6.21 4.49 -7.80
N GLU A 59 6.95 3.41 -8.08
CA GLU A 59 7.15 2.93 -9.45
C GLU A 59 5.86 2.50 -10.14
N CYS A 60 4.96 1.83 -9.40
CA CYS A 60 3.63 1.49 -9.88
C CYS A 60 2.79 2.74 -10.20
N LEU A 61 2.76 3.73 -9.31
CA LEU A 61 2.00 4.97 -9.52
C LEU A 61 2.49 5.76 -10.74
N ARG A 62 3.82 5.80 -10.96
CA ARG A 62 4.41 6.44 -12.15
C ARG A 62 3.91 5.86 -13.47
N GLN A 63 3.46 4.61 -13.51
CA GLN A 63 2.91 4.01 -14.73
C GLN A 63 1.56 4.62 -15.14
N PHE A 64 0.87 5.31 -14.23
CA PHE A 64 -0.35 6.05 -14.51
C PHE A 64 -0.13 7.54 -14.79
N GLU A 65 1.01 8.10 -14.37
CA GLU A 65 1.33 9.53 -14.57
C GLU A 65 1.71 9.86 -16.01
N THR A 66 2.16 8.89 -16.80
CA THR A 66 2.60 9.17 -18.17
C THR A 66 1.44 9.64 -19.07
N GLU A 67 1.71 10.73 -19.78
CA GLU A 67 0.79 11.33 -20.76
C GLU A 67 0.92 10.67 -22.14
N ALA A 68 1.91 9.80 -22.35
CA ALA A 68 2.13 9.13 -23.62
C ALA A 68 1.01 8.12 -23.96
N TRP A 69 0.66 8.02 -25.24
CA TRP A 69 -0.31 7.06 -25.75
C TRP A 69 0.40 5.92 -26.52
N PRO A 70 0.07 4.64 -26.27
CA PRO A 70 -0.86 4.16 -25.25
C PRO A 70 -0.31 4.36 -23.84
N LYS A 71 -1.20 4.71 -22.89
CA LYS A 71 -0.81 4.78 -21.48
C LYS A 71 -0.47 3.35 -21.01
N PRO A 72 0.73 3.08 -20.49
CA PRO A 72 1.14 1.77 -20.05
C PRO A 72 0.26 1.29 -18.89
N GLY A 73 -0.09 2.17 -17.93
CA GLY A 73 -1.03 1.86 -16.85
C GLY A 73 -0.77 0.48 -16.22
N VAL A 74 -1.75 -0.41 -16.34
CA VAL A 74 -1.67 -1.79 -15.84
C VAL A 74 -0.57 -2.62 -16.52
N GLU A 75 -0.33 -2.46 -17.82
CA GLU A 75 0.78 -3.15 -18.52
C GLU A 75 2.16 -2.68 -18.03
N GLY A 76 2.27 -1.42 -17.61
CA GLY A 76 3.46 -0.91 -16.93
C GLY A 76 3.65 -1.61 -15.58
N ILE A 77 2.59 -1.69 -14.77
CA ILE A 77 2.63 -2.37 -13.47
C ILE A 77 3.03 -3.84 -13.60
N LYS A 78 2.52 -4.55 -14.62
CA LYS A 78 2.93 -5.94 -14.88
C LYS A 78 4.45 -6.08 -15.02
N LYS A 79 5.13 -5.13 -15.67
CA LYS A 79 6.59 -5.15 -15.80
C LYS A 79 7.30 -4.91 -14.46
N VAL A 80 6.79 -3.97 -13.66
CA VAL A 80 7.31 -3.70 -12.30
C VAL A 80 7.15 -4.93 -11.41
N LEU A 81 5.99 -5.59 -11.44
CA LEU A 81 5.71 -6.83 -10.72
C LEU A 81 6.70 -7.94 -11.09
N LEU A 82 6.95 -8.14 -12.40
CA LEU A 82 7.88 -9.16 -12.89
C LEU A 82 9.34 -8.86 -12.52
N ALA A 83 9.70 -7.58 -12.39
CA ALA A 83 11.04 -7.17 -11.96
C ALA A 83 11.26 -7.35 -10.45
N HIS A 84 10.20 -7.25 -9.64
CA HIS A 84 10.28 -7.25 -8.18
C HIS A 84 9.24 -8.17 -7.52
N PRO A 85 9.24 -9.49 -7.83
CA PRO A 85 8.19 -10.40 -7.37
C PRO A 85 8.11 -10.55 -5.84
N ASP A 86 9.26 -10.54 -5.14
CA ASP A 86 9.28 -10.67 -3.68
C ASP A 86 8.69 -9.43 -2.98
N ILE A 87 9.02 -8.23 -3.47
CA ILE A 87 8.46 -6.97 -2.95
C ILE A 87 6.97 -6.88 -3.28
N ALA A 88 6.55 -7.38 -4.45
CA ALA A 88 5.14 -7.46 -4.82
C ALA A 88 4.35 -8.39 -3.89
N ALA A 89 4.91 -9.55 -3.53
CA ALA A 89 4.29 -10.47 -2.59
C ALA A 89 4.12 -9.81 -1.21
N GLU A 90 5.15 -9.10 -0.73
CA GLU A 90 5.07 -8.36 0.54
C GLU A 90 4.05 -7.21 0.47
N PHE A 91 3.99 -6.46 -0.64
CA PHE A 91 2.97 -5.43 -0.86
C PHE A 91 1.56 -6.01 -0.77
N ILE A 92 1.30 -7.15 -1.40
CA ILE A 92 0.00 -7.84 -1.35
C ILE A 92 -0.32 -8.26 0.08
N ALA A 93 0.65 -8.80 0.82
CA ALA A 93 0.44 -9.20 2.21
C ALA A 93 0.09 -8.00 3.11
N HIS A 94 0.76 -6.84 2.92
CA HIS A 94 0.39 -5.61 3.60
C HIS A 94 -1.01 -5.11 3.23
N TYR A 95 -1.39 -5.19 1.96
CA TYR A 95 -2.73 -4.80 1.50
C TYR A 95 -3.81 -5.69 2.13
N LEU A 96 -3.61 -7.01 2.16
CA LEU A 96 -4.56 -7.93 2.80
C LEU A 96 -4.70 -7.65 4.31
N SER A 97 -3.61 -7.25 4.98
CA SER A 97 -3.66 -6.83 6.38
C SER A 97 -4.38 -5.50 6.58
N SER A 98 -4.14 -4.50 5.73
CA SER A 98 -4.83 -3.19 5.84
C SER A 98 -6.33 -3.29 5.59
N GLU A 99 -6.76 -4.27 4.80
CA GLU A 99 -8.18 -4.58 4.53
C GLU A 99 -8.82 -5.53 5.57
N ASP A 100 -8.12 -5.82 6.67
CA ASP A 100 -8.56 -6.68 7.77
C ASP A 100 -8.88 -8.12 7.33
N PHE A 101 -8.25 -8.60 6.26
CA PHE A 101 -8.34 -10.02 5.84
C PHE A 101 -7.33 -10.91 6.57
N THR A 102 -6.24 -10.32 7.05
CA THR A 102 -5.23 -11.00 7.85
C THR A 102 -4.85 -10.16 9.07
N GLU A 103 -4.63 -10.85 10.20
CA GLU A 103 -4.14 -10.25 11.43
C GLU A 103 -2.67 -10.58 11.65
N HIS A 104 -1.96 -9.64 12.28
CA HIS A 104 -0.51 -9.63 12.35
C HIS A 104 0.06 -10.56 13.43
N GLY A 105 0.76 -11.62 13.01
CA GLY A 105 1.41 -12.59 13.90
C GLY A 105 2.86 -12.27 14.25
N GLY A 106 3.15 -11.02 14.59
CA GLY A 106 4.50 -10.53 14.89
C GLY A 106 5.33 -10.13 13.66
N SER A 107 4.93 -10.53 12.45
CA SER A 107 5.34 -9.91 11.18
C SER A 107 4.25 -10.14 10.12
N VAL A 108 4.29 -9.41 9.00
CA VAL A 108 3.40 -9.62 7.86
C VAL A 108 3.51 -11.04 7.28
N TYR A 109 4.69 -11.67 7.41
CA TYR A 109 4.96 -13.05 6.99
C TYR A 109 4.38 -14.11 7.95
N GLY A 110 4.09 -13.72 9.19
CA GLY A 110 3.49 -14.57 10.21
C GLY A 110 1.98 -14.35 10.38
N SER A 111 1.35 -13.57 9.49
CA SER A 111 -0.06 -13.24 9.60
C SER A 111 -0.97 -14.46 9.44
N TRP A 112 -2.09 -14.48 10.15
CA TRP A 112 -3.17 -15.47 9.97
C TRP A 112 -4.44 -14.81 9.47
N ILE A 113 -5.33 -15.62 8.90
CA ILE A 113 -6.60 -15.13 8.35
C ILE A 113 -7.56 -14.71 9.46
N THR A 114 -8.19 -13.54 9.32
CA THR A 114 -9.23 -13.06 10.22
C THR A 114 -10.57 -13.77 9.94
N ASP A 115 -11.58 -13.54 10.77
CA ASP A 115 -12.93 -14.02 10.48
C ASP A 115 -13.52 -13.38 9.22
N ARG A 116 -13.21 -12.09 8.97
CA ARG A 116 -13.54 -11.40 7.71
C ARG A 116 -12.87 -12.07 6.50
N GLY A 117 -11.60 -12.42 6.61
CA GLY A 117 -10.88 -13.16 5.58
C GLY A 117 -11.51 -14.53 5.30
N LYS A 118 -11.89 -15.27 6.35
CA LYS A 118 -12.57 -16.58 6.20
C LYS A 118 -13.89 -16.44 5.46
N GLN A 119 -14.71 -15.43 5.80
CA GLN A 119 -15.95 -15.15 5.08
C GLN A 119 -15.70 -14.83 3.60
N PHE A 120 -14.64 -14.07 3.30
CA PHE A 120 -14.28 -13.76 1.91
C PHE A 120 -13.85 -15.00 1.12
N LEU A 121 -13.20 -15.97 1.77
CA LEU A 121 -12.91 -17.27 1.14
C LEU A 121 -14.17 -18.12 0.94
N GLU A 122 -15.12 -18.07 1.87
CA GLU A 122 -16.36 -18.86 1.82
C GLU A 122 -17.27 -18.48 0.65
N ILE A 123 -17.35 -17.19 0.29
CA ILE A 123 -18.17 -16.74 -0.84
C ILE A 123 -17.63 -17.19 -2.21
N GLY A 124 -16.34 -17.54 -2.28
CA GLY A 124 -15.70 -17.98 -3.52
C GLY A 124 -15.51 -16.86 -4.56
N PRO A 125 -14.98 -17.19 -5.75
CA PRO A 125 -14.84 -16.24 -6.84
C PRO A 125 -16.21 -15.79 -7.35
N MET A 126 -16.30 -14.54 -7.82
CA MET A 126 -17.48 -14.07 -8.54
C MET A 126 -17.67 -14.91 -9.81
N ILE A 127 -18.92 -15.28 -10.09
CA ILE A 127 -19.28 -15.96 -11.34
C ILE A 127 -19.41 -14.89 -12.42
N ASP A 128 -18.61 -15.03 -13.48
CA ASP A 128 -18.79 -14.21 -14.68
C ASP A 128 -20.05 -14.67 -15.42
N ARG A 129 -21.06 -13.81 -15.43
CA ARG A 129 -22.36 -14.13 -16.06
C ARG A 129 -22.33 -13.97 -17.58
N ASP A 130 -21.27 -13.39 -18.13
CA ASP A 130 -21.12 -13.19 -19.58
C ASP A 130 -20.50 -14.42 -20.28
N GLU A 131 -19.93 -15.37 -19.54
CA GLU A 131 -19.41 -16.65 -20.08
C GLU A 131 -20.49 -17.73 -20.27
N GLU A 132 -21.70 -17.57 -19.70
CA GLU A 132 -22.82 -18.51 -19.85
C GLU A 132 -23.65 -18.30 -21.14
N ALA A 133 -23.31 -17.31 -21.97
CA ALA A 133 -24.06 -16.91 -23.16
C ALA A 133 -23.53 -17.46 -24.50
N ILE A 134 -22.69 -18.51 -24.50
CA ILE A 134 -22.15 -19.17 -25.73
C ILE A 134 -22.69 -20.59 -25.87
#